data_AF-A0A2A3AFC9-F1
#
_entry.id   AF-A0A2A3AFC9-F1
#
_cell.length_a   1.000
_cell.length_b   1.000
_cell.length_c   1.000
_cell.angle_alpha   90.00
_cell.angle_beta   90.00
_cell.angle_gamma   90.00
#
_symmetry.space_group_name_H-M   'P 1'
#
loop_
_entity.id
_entity.type
_entity.pdbx_description
1 polymer ?
#
loop_
_entity_poly.entity_id
_entity_poly.type
_entity_poly.pdbx_seq_one_letter_code
_entity_poly.pdbx_strand_id
1 'polypeptide(L)'
;MATNGSEQRDSPNSGASHGDSGDRLPPSVYRRRRVIALVVLLVLVVALIWGISSVVSALTGSSEDPEQPPTQTQVTAEPTQAATVDPNDKFADFTPRPTPSGDKESEGSSASPAAAEECGANLTLTASTDKQTYPADQEPVLVMTMENTGEQPCRVNAGTNAMNYVVTSGSDVIFDSRHCAAEGEDRNVTLEPGKTEEARLAWNRIRTAEGCPADQAKAMAGYYNLTVGLGEQSSSSATFVLE
;
A
#
# COMPACT_ATOMS: atom_id res chain seq x y z
N MET A 1 -0.28 -57.67 -84.97
CA MET A 1 -1.21 -57.42 -83.84
C MET A 1 -1.94 -56.13 -84.15
N ALA A 2 -3.19 -56.25 -84.59
CA ALA A 2 -4.03 -55.12 -84.97
C ALA A 2 -5.21 -55.08 -83.98
N THR A 3 -5.57 -53.89 -83.51
CA THR A 3 -6.94 -53.35 -83.53
C THR A 3 -6.97 -51.98 -82.85
N ASN A 4 -7.45 -51.00 -83.63
CA ASN A 4 -7.89 -49.68 -83.19
C ASN A 4 -9.15 -49.81 -82.33
N GLY A 5 -9.30 -48.92 -81.35
CA GLY A 5 -10.54 -48.72 -80.60
C GLY A 5 -10.71 -47.23 -80.28
N SER A 6 -11.41 -46.53 -81.16
CA SER A 6 -11.90 -45.17 -80.99
C SER A 6 -13.37 -45.22 -80.61
N GLU A 7 -13.77 -44.64 -79.48
CA GLU A 7 -15.17 -44.23 -79.26
C GLU A 7 -15.20 -42.91 -78.48
N GLN A 8 -15.59 -41.87 -79.21
CA GLN A 8 -16.07 -40.58 -78.70
C GLN A 8 -17.44 -40.78 -78.05
N ARG A 9 -17.71 -40.08 -76.95
CA ARG A 9 -19.06 -39.58 -76.66
C ARG A 9 -19.00 -38.16 -76.11
N ASP A 10 -19.98 -37.41 -76.58
CA ASP A 10 -20.16 -35.96 -76.56
C ASP A 10 -20.39 -35.33 -75.17
N SER A 11 -19.97 -34.06 -75.07
CA SER A 11 -20.43 -33.03 -74.12
C SER A 11 -21.75 -32.42 -74.63
N PRO A 12 -22.64 -31.73 -73.86
CA PRO A 12 -22.30 -30.45 -73.19
C PRO A 12 -23.16 -30.05 -71.95
N ASN A 13 -22.81 -28.88 -71.38
CA ASN A 13 -23.71 -27.79 -70.96
C ASN A 13 -23.69 -27.37 -69.47
N SER A 14 -23.06 -26.21 -69.25
CA SER A 14 -23.53 -25.01 -68.52
C SER A 14 -24.09 -25.07 -67.10
N GLY A 15 -23.47 -24.25 -66.22
CA GLY A 15 -24.04 -23.77 -64.95
C GLY A 15 -22.96 -23.07 -64.11
N ALA A 16 -22.68 -21.81 -64.40
CA ALA A 16 -23.02 -20.68 -63.54
C ALA A 16 -22.07 -20.46 -62.34
N SER A 17 -21.25 -19.42 -62.48
CA SER A 17 -20.70 -18.62 -61.40
C SER A 17 -21.83 -17.99 -60.56
N HIS A 18 -21.75 -18.06 -59.23
CA HIS A 18 -22.11 -17.04 -58.21
C HIS A 18 -22.33 -17.71 -56.85
N GLY A 19 -21.84 -17.07 -55.78
CA GLY A 19 -22.39 -17.27 -54.44
C GLY A 19 -21.38 -17.33 -53.30
N ASP A 20 -20.70 -16.21 -53.03
CA ASP A 20 -20.33 -15.86 -51.67
C ASP A 20 -21.58 -15.93 -50.78
N SER A 21 -21.55 -16.72 -49.72
CA SER A 21 -22.60 -16.80 -48.71
C SER A 21 -21.98 -17.26 -47.41
N GLY A 22 -21.43 -16.29 -46.67
CA GLY A 22 -20.96 -16.48 -45.31
C GLY A 22 -22.02 -17.15 -44.43
N ASP A 23 -21.55 -18.16 -43.69
CA ASP A 23 -22.28 -18.76 -42.58
C ASP A 23 -22.79 -17.67 -41.64
N ARG A 24 -24.11 -17.39 -41.73
CA ARG A 24 -24.82 -16.55 -40.78
C ARG A 24 -24.97 -17.33 -39.48
N LEU A 25 -24.11 -17.01 -38.51
CA LEU A 25 -24.23 -17.50 -37.14
C LEU A 25 -25.63 -17.17 -36.55
N PRO A 26 -26.21 -18.08 -35.74
CA PRO A 26 -27.59 -17.99 -35.27
C PRO A 26 -27.84 -16.78 -34.33
N PRO A 27 -28.93 -16.01 -34.51
CA PRO A 27 -29.18 -14.73 -33.83
C PRO A 27 -29.69 -14.83 -32.37
N SER A 28 -29.70 -16.02 -31.75
CA SER A 28 -30.25 -16.23 -30.40
C SER A 28 -29.28 -15.84 -29.28
N VAL A 29 -27.97 -15.82 -29.55
CA VAL A 29 -26.93 -15.47 -28.55
C VAL A 29 -26.87 -13.96 -28.32
N TYR A 30 -27.17 -13.16 -29.36
CA TYR A 30 -27.14 -11.70 -29.27
C TYR A 30 -28.27 -11.16 -28.37
N ARG A 31 -29.47 -11.75 -28.42
CA ARG A 31 -30.57 -11.37 -27.52
C ARG A 31 -30.26 -11.71 -26.07
N ARG A 32 -29.67 -12.88 -25.79
CA ARG A 32 -29.34 -13.32 -24.43
C ARG A 32 -28.25 -12.43 -23.81
N ARG A 33 -27.21 -12.08 -24.56
CA ARG A 33 -26.16 -11.14 -24.10
C ARG A 33 -26.69 -9.72 -23.89
N ARG A 34 -27.61 -9.26 -24.74
CA ARG A 34 -28.20 -7.92 -24.60
C ARG A 34 -29.17 -7.82 -23.41
N VAL A 35 -29.92 -8.89 -23.12
CA VAL A 35 -30.75 -8.98 -21.91
C VAL A 35 -29.87 -9.01 -20.65
N ILE A 36 -28.78 -9.79 -20.65
CA ILE A 36 -27.84 -9.81 -19.51
C ILE A 36 -27.21 -8.43 -19.31
N ALA A 37 -26.77 -7.76 -20.39
CA ALA A 37 -26.21 -6.42 -20.30
C ALA A 37 -27.21 -5.40 -19.73
N LEU A 38 -28.48 -5.45 -20.13
CA LEU A 38 -29.53 -4.58 -19.60
C LEU A 38 -29.87 -4.87 -18.14
N VAL A 39 -29.88 -6.14 -17.72
CA VAL A 39 -30.09 -6.52 -16.32
C VAL A 39 -28.92 -6.07 -15.46
N VAL A 40 -27.67 -6.27 -15.89
CA VAL A 40 -26.48 -5.79 -15.19
C VAL A 40 -26.48 -4.26 -15.09
N LEU A 41 -26.80 -3.55 -16.18
CA LEU A 41 -26.94 -2.10 -16.16
C LEU A 41 -28.02 -1.64 -15.16
N LEU A 42 -29.18 -2.30 -15.13
CA LEU A 42 -30.26 -1.97 -14.21
C LEU A 42 -29.87 -2.24 -12.75
N VAL A 43 -29.18 -3.34 -12.46
CA VAL A 43 -28.64 -3.64 -11.13
C VAL A 43 -27.62 -2.59 -10.70
N LEU A 44 -26.72 -2.16 -11.59
CA LEU A 44 -25.75 -1.11 -11.30
C LEU A 44 -26.42 0.23 -11.01
N VAL A 45 -27.47 0.59 -11.76
CA VAL A 45 -28.26 1.81 -11.53
C VAL A 45 -28.97 1.75 -10.18
N VAL A 46 -29.58 0.62 -9.83
CA VAL A 46 -30.23 0.43 -8.52
C VAL A 46 -29.20 0.49 -7.38
N ALA A 47 -28.03 -0.14 -7.55
CA ALA A 47 -26.94 -0.09 -6.56
C ALA A 47 -26.39 1.33 -6.37
N LEU A 48 -26.26 2.11 -7.45
CA LEU A 48 -25.86 3.52 -7.39
C LEU A 48 -26.92 4.37 -6.67
N ILE A 49 -28.21 4.16 -6.96
CA ILE A 49 -29.30 4.88 -6.26
C ILE A 49 -29.29 4.55 -4.77
N TRP A 50 -29.10 3.28 -4.40
CA TRP A 50 -28.98 2.85 -3.00
C TRP A 50 -27.72 3.41 -2.32
N GLY A 51 -26.57 3.39 -2.99
CA GLY A 51 -25.31 3.91 -2.46
C GLY A 51 -25.30 5.43 -2.29
N ILE A 52 -25.98 6.17 -3.17
CA ILE A 52 -26.13 7.62 -3.03
C ILE A 52 -27.13 7.96 -1.92
N SER A 53 -28.20 7.17 -1.75
CA SER A 53 -29.19 7.38 -0.68
C SER A 53 -28.63 7.13 0.71
N SER A 54 -27.67 6.20 0.86
CA SER A 54 -26.97 5.96 2.14
C SER A 54 -25.96 7.07 2.47
N VAL A 55 -25.31 7.67 1.48
CA VAL A 55 -24.40 8.81 1.67
C VAL A 55 -25.16 10.11 1.99
N VAL A 56 -26.31 10.36 1.35
CA VAL A 56 -27.11 11.56 1.65
C VAL A 56 -27.80 11.44 3.01
N SER A 57 -28.27 10.26 3.42
CA SER A 57 -28.86 10.07 4.77
C SER A 57 -27.84 10.19 5.91
N ALA A 58 -26.55 9.95 5.64
CA ALA A 58 -25.46 10.18 6.60
C ALA A 58 -24.99 11.64 6.66
N LEU A 59 -25.37 12.48 5.67
CA LEU A 59 -25.00 13.89 5.59
C LEU A 59 -26.19 14.85 5.85
N THR A 60 -27.43 14.36 5.88
CA THR A 60 -28.65 15.17 6.13
C THR A 60 -29.54 14.58 7.23
N GLY A 61 -28.94 14.00 8.28
CA GLY A 61 -29.62 13.51 9.48
C GLY A 61 -29.45 14.46 10.68
N SER A 62 -30.41 15.38 10.82
CA SER A 62 -30.86 16.05 12.05
C SER A 62 -29.84 16.83 12.89
N SER A 63 -29.72 18.13 12.59
CA SER A 63 -29.59 19.16 13.63
C SER A 63 -30.85 20.01 13.59
N GLU A 64 -31.82 19.64 14.43
CA GLU A 64 -32.86 20.55 14.88
C GLU A 64 -32.30 21.37 16.03
N ASP A 65 -31.82 22.58 15.73
CA ASP A 65 -31.95 23.73 16.62
C ASP A 65 -31.95 25.00 15.76
N PRO A 66 -33.10 25.67 15.59
CA PRO A 66 -33.16 27.00 15.03
C PRO A 66 -33.59 27.98 16.13
N GLU A 67 -32.67 28.79 16.65
CA GLU A 67 -32.89 30.24 16.71
C GLU A 67 -31.61 31.04 16.98
N GLN A 68 -31.10 31.64 15.91
CA GLN A 68 -30.40 32.93 15.91
C GLN A 68 -31.44 34.00 15.47
N PRO A 69 -31.23 35.34 15.53
CA PRO A 69 -30.07 36.15 15.97
C PRO A 69 -30.50 37.51 16.66
N PRO A 70 -29.87 38.68 16.44
CA PRO A 70 -28.75 39.27 17.21
C PRO A 70 -29.04 40.71 17.72
N THR A 71 -28.19 41.28 18.59
CA THR A 71 -28.09 42.77 18.72
C THR A 71 -26.66 43.23 18.99
N GLN A 72 -26.12 44.03 18.07
CA GLN A 72 -24.94 44.90 18.23
C GLN A 72 -25.27 46.14 19.07
N THR A 73 -24.32 46.71 19.83
CA THR A 73 -24.11 48.16 20.16
C THR A 73 -22.88 48.24 21.09
N GLN A 74 -21.69 48.76 20.74
CA GLN A 74 -21.22 50.15 20.55
C GLN A 74 -21.13 51.08 21.81
N VAL A 75 -19.89 51.53 22.07
CA VAL A 75 -19.34 52.80 22.63
C VAL A 75 -19.29 53.15 24.15
N THR A 76 -18.07 53.54 24.59
CA THR A 76 -17.70 54.82 25.28
C THR A 76 -17.08 54.80 26.71
N ALA A 77 -15.86 55.35 26.77
CA ALA A 77 -15.18 56.22 27.78
C ALA A 77 -14.49 55.70 29.07
N GLU A 78 -13.19 56.07 29.13
CA GLU A 78 -12.25 56.46 30.21
C GLU A 78 -12.84 57.21 31.44
N PRO A 79 -12.10 57.48 32.58
CA PRO A 79 -10.73 58.05 32.64
C PRO A 79 -9.74 57.56 33.75
N THR A 80 -8.44 57.69 33.41
CA THR A 80 -7.28 58.32 34.11
C THR A 80 -6.86 57.97 35.56
N GLN A 81 -5.56 57.58 35.72
CA GLN A 81 -4.48 58.25 36.50
C GLN A 81 -3.20 57.36 36.46
N ALA A 82 -2.09 57.73 35.80
CA ALA A 82 -1.07 58.76 36.08
C ALA A 82 0.10 58.28 36.98
N ALA A 83 1.28 58.09 36.38
CA ALA A 83 2.60 58.45 36.95
C ALA A 83 3.68 58.45 35.85
N THR A 84 4.36 59.59 35.71
CA THR A 84 5.44 59.93 34.77
C THR A 84 6.72 60.11 35.56
N VAL A 85 7.87 59.59 35.10
CA VAL A 85 9.24 60.19 35.15
C VAL A 85 10.06 59.46 34.06
N ASP A 86 10.27 60.06 32.87
CA ASP A 86 11.32 61.01 32.43
C ASP A 86 12.69 60.36 32.07
N PRO A 87 13.18 60.48 30.81
CA PRO A 87 14.38 59.81 30.31
C PRO A 87 15.54 60.79 30.01
N ASN A 88 16.43 61.04 30.97
CA ASN A 88 17.81 61.46 30.71
C ASN A 88 18.59 61.58 32.01
N ASP A 89 19.45 60.62 32.33
CA ASP A 89 20.62 60.94 33.15
C ASP A 89 21.85 60.23 32.59
N LYS A 90 22.87 61.04 32.35
CA LYS A 90 24.09 60.74 31.62
C LYS A 90 25.23 60.64 32.63
N PHE A 91 25.91 59.50 32.63
CA PHE A 91 27.30 59.28 33.07
C PHE A 91 27.71 59.83 34.45
N ALA A 92 27.65 58.96 35.45
CA ALA A 92 28.59 58.86 36.56
C ALA A 92 28.38 57.44 37.14
N ASP A 93 29.33 56.53 37.29
CA ASP A 93 30.71 56.72 37.68
C ASP A 93 31.40 55.33 37.72
N PHE A 94 32.72 55.28 37.55
CA PHE A 94 33.67 54.18 37.85
C PHE A 94 33.74 52.88 37.01
N THR A 95 34.85 52.75 36.28
CA THR A 95 35.72 51.54 36.29
C THR A 95 36.95 51.84 37.20
N PRO A 96 37.67 50.87 37.82
CA PRO A 96 38.10 49.60 37.23
C PRO A 96 38.03 48.31 38.11
N ARG A 97 37.93 47.18 37.40
CA ARG A 97 38.33 45.77 37.67
C ARG A 97 38.96 45.41 39.04
N PRO A 98 38.54 44.26 39.61
CA PRO A 98 39.45 43.11 39.70
C PRO A 98 38.84 41.82 39.11
N THR A 99 39.67 41.04 38.42
CA THR A 99 39.44 39.62 38.08
C THR A 99 40.07 38.72 39.15
N PRO A 100 39.92 37.38 39.08
CA PRO A 100 38.76 36.54 38.74
C PRO A 100 38.53 35.50 39.84
N SER A 101 37.30 34.98 40.03
CA SER A 101 37.04 33.64 40.59
C SER A 101 35.54 33.46 40.70
N GLY A 102 35.02 32.43 40.04
CA GLY A 102 33.60 32.10 40.09
C GLY A 102 33.18 31.24 38.92
N ASP A 103 33.90 30.15 38.67
CA ASP A 103 33.41 29.03 37.89
C ASP A 103 32.13 28.49 38.53
N LYS A 104 31.00 28.93 37.99
CA LYS A 104 29.70 28.31 38.19
C LYS A 104 28.74 28.85 37.14
N GLU A 105 28.71 28.17 36.00
CA GLU A 105 27.49 28.09 35.21
C GLU A 105 27.60 26.85 34.31
N SER A 106 26.76 25.87 34.65
CA SER A 106 26.21 24.82 33.80
C SER A 106 27.12 24.25 32.72
N GLU A 107 27.82 23.16 33.07
CA GLU A 107 27.89 22.03 32.15
C GLU A 107 26.45 21.62 31.83
N GLY A 108 25.91 22.19 30.75
CA GLY A 108 24.88 21.53 29.98
C GLY A 108 25.51 20.21 29.54
N SER A 109 25.26 19.17 30.34
CA SER A 109 25.53 17.80 29.97
C SER A 109 24.74 17.58 28.69
N SER A 110 25.40 17.78 27.56
CA SER A 110 24.96 17.28 26.28
C SER A 110 25.08 15.78 26.42
N ALA A 111 24.10 15.18 27.08
CA ALA A 111 23.83 13.77 27.00
C ALA A 111 23.50 13.53 25.54
N SER A 112 24.54 13.24 24.76
CA SER A 112 24.38 12.52 23.51
C SER A 112 23.45 11.35 23.87
N PRO A 113 22.26 11.23 23.25
CA PRO A 113 21.40 10.09 23.53
C PRO A 113 22.28 8.86 23.38
N ALA A 114 22.35 8.02 24.42
CA ALA A 114 22.97 6.72 24.28
C ALA A 114 22.28 6.07 23.07
N ALA A 115 23.06 5.74 22.04
CA ALA A 115 22.49 5.21 20.81
C ALA A 115 21.74 3.94 21.20
N ALA A 116 20.43 3.90 20.99
CA ALA A 116 19.58 2.82 21.46
C ALA A 116 20.15 1.46 21.05
N GLU A 117 20.14 0.45 21.92
CA GLU A 117 20.68 -0.87 21.58
C GLU A 117 19.81 -1.56 20.50
N GLU A 118 20.36 -2.54 19.79
CA GLU A 118 19.55 -3.34 18.85
C GLU A 118 18.42 -4.09 19.58
N CYS A 119 17.25 -4.21 18.97
CA CYS A 119 16.07 -4.78 19.62
C CYS A 119 16.26 -6.24 20.08
N GLY A 120 17.07 -7.02 19.37
CA GLY A 120 17.38 -8.40 19.74
C GLY A 120 16.12 -9.22 20.06
N ALA A 121 16.11 -9.87 21.23
CA ALA A 121 14.99 -10.71 21.67
C ALA A 121 13.69 -9.93 21.99
N ASN A 122 13.74 -8.59 22.09
CA ASN A 122 12.55 -7.76 22.30
C ASN A 122 11.84 -7.40 21.00
N LEU A 123 12.32 -7.88 19.84
CA LEU A 123 11.66 -7.65 18.56
C LEU A 123 10.72 -8.82 18.22
N THR A 124 9.44 -8.53 18.03
CA THR A 124 8.49 -9.50 17.46
C THR A 124 8.31 -9.24 15.96
N LEU A 125 8.42 -10.29 15.15
CA LEU A 125 8.19 -10.25 13.70
C LEU A 125 6.86 -10.93 13.36
N THR A 126 5.99 -10.24 12.63
CA THR A 126 4.70 -10.78 12.16
C THR A 126 4.60 -10.69 10.64
N ALA A 127 4.31 -11.82 9.99
CA ALA A 127 3.91 -11.86 8.59
C ALA A 127 2.41 -11.58 8.45
N SER A 128 2.02 -10.78 7.48
CA SER A 128 0.62 -10.66 7.07
C SER A 128 0.50 -10.27 5.60
N THR A 129 -0.72 -10.22 5.10
CA THR A 129 -1.06 -9.75 3.77
C THR A 129 -2.17 -8.72 3.88
N ASP A 130 -2.28 -7.79 2.92
CA ASP A 130 -3.32 -6.76 2.96
C ASP A 130 -4.74 -7.32 2.75
N LYS A 131 -4.84 -8.53 2.19
CA LYS A 131 -6.09 -9.29 2.01
C LYS A 131 -5.82 -10.78 2.19
N GLN A 132 -6.84 -11.53 2.58
CA GLN A 132 -6.72 -13.00 2.69
C GLN A 132 -6.91 -13.72 1.35
N THR A 133 -7.47 -13.06 0.33
CA THR A 133 -7.80 -13.66 -0.96
C THR A 133 -7.62 -12.66 -2.08
N TYR A 134 -7.01 -13.10 -3.19
CA TYR A 134 -6.68 -12.26 -4.34
C TYR A 134 -7.15 -12.89 -5.66
N PRO A 135 -8.00 -12.19 -6.45
CA PRO A 135 -8.35 -12.62 -7.80
C PRO A 135 -7.13 -12.58 -8.75
N ALA A 136 -7.26 -13.22 -9.91
CA ALA A 136 -6.19 -13.41 -10.90
C ALA A 136 -5.43 -12.13 -11.33
N ASP A 137 -6.08 -10.97 -11.24
CA ASP A 137 -5.61 -9.64 -11.63
C ASP A 137 -5.07 -8.79 -10.46
N GLN A 138 -5.09 -9.31 -9.23
CA GLN A 138 -4.54 -8.61 -8.07
C GLN A 138 -3.22 -9.22 -7.62
N GLU A 139 -2.29 -8.33 -7.29
CA GLU A 139 -0.99 -8.64 -6.70
C GLU A 139 -1.12 -8.61 -5.17
N PRO A 140 -0.70 -9.68 -4.47
CA PRO A 140 -0.62 -9.66 -3.02
C PRO A 140 0.36 -8.61 -2.51
N VAL A 141 -0.04 -7.83 -1.51
CA VAL A 141 0.90 -7.04 -0.72
C VAL A 141 1.32 -7.85 0.49
N LEU A 142 2.56 -8.33 0.48
CA LEU A 142 3.20 -9.04 1.58
C LEU A 142 3.66 -8.00 2.61
N VAL A 143 3.36 -8.23 3.88
CA VAL A 143 3.63 -7.26 4.95
C VAL A 143 4.46 -7.93 6.04
N MET A 144 5.55 -7.27 6.42
CA MET A 144 6.34 -7.58 7.60
C MET A 144 6.10 -6.48 8.64
N THR A 145 5.59 -6.85 9.81
CA THR A 145 5.46 -5.95 10.96
C THR A 145 6.56 -6.28 11.97
N MET A 146 7.33 -5.25 12.36
CA MET A 146 8.40 -5.30 13.34
C MET A 146 7.93 -4.54 14.58
N GLU A 147 7.79 -5.21 15.72
CA GLU A 147 7.29 -4.61 16.96
C GLU A 147 8.33 -4.68 18.07
N ASN A 148 8.60 -3.57 18.76
CA ASN A 148 9.37 -3.57 19.99
C ASN A 148 8.45 -3.94 21.17
N THR A 149 8.57 -5.16 21.67
CA THR A 149 7.84 -5.67 22.85
C THR A 149 8.60 -5.47 24.17
N GLY A 150 9.74 -4.80 24.13
CA GLY A 150 10.54 -4.44 25.30
C GLY A 150 10.07 -3.15 25.96
N GLU A 151 10.72 -2.80 27.07
CA GLU A 151 10.40 -1.61 27.88
C GLU A 151 11.28 -0.39 27.55
N GLN A 152 12.28 -0.56 26.68
CA GLN A 152 13.22 0.49 26.29
C GLN A 152 13.20 0.70 24.78
N PRO A 153 13.50 1.92 24.28
CA PRO A 153 13.69 2.13 22.86
C PRO A 153 14.84 1.26 22.34
N CYS A 154 14.68 0.73 21.13
CA CYS A 154 15.70 -0.11 20.50
C CYS A 154 15.79 0.15 18.99
N ARG A 155 16.92 -0.20 18.38
CA ARG A 155 17.15 -0.07 16.93
C ARG A 155 16.85 -1.38 16.19
N VAL A 156 16.34 -1.23 14.97
CA VAL A 156 16.11 -2.32 14.02
C VAL A 156 16.55 -1.87 12.63
N ASN A 157 17.26 -2.72 11.89
CA ASN A 157 17.55 -2.49 10.48
C ASN A 157 16.33 -2.87 9.64
N ALA A 158 15.43 -1.91 9.39
CA ALA A 158 14.29 -2.05 8.50
C ALA A 158 14.65 -1.87 7.01
N GLY A 159 15.86 -2.28 6.61
CA GLY A 159 16.40 -2.17 5.26
C GLY A 159 16.36 -3.50 4.49
N THR A 160 16.43 -3.42 3.16
CA THR A 160 16.33 -4.59 2.27
C THR A 160 17.52 -5.54 2.38
N ASN A 161 18.66 -5.10 2.91
CA ASN A 161 19.79 -5.98 3.24
C ASN A 161 19.48 -6.99 4.35
N ALA A 162 18.60 -6.63 5.29
CA ALA A 162 18.24 -7.49 6.41
C ALA A 162 16.92 -8.22 6.19
N MET A 163 16.02 -7.66 5.39
CA MET A 163 14.67 -8.17 5.17
C MET A 163 14.62 -9.34 4.19
N ASN A 164 13.74 -10.30 4.48
CA ASN A 164 13.39 -11.38 3.56
C ASN A 164 11.89 -11.70 3.61
N TYR A 165 11.31 -12.01 2.45
CA TYR A 165 9.94 -12.46 2.26
C TYR A 165 9.94 -13.79 1.51
N VAL A 166 9.30 -14.81 2.08
CA VAL A 166 9.20 -16.14 1.48
C VAL A 166 7.74 -16.56 1.39
N VAL A 167 7.31 -16.93 0.19
CA VAL A 167 5.99 -17.49 -0.08
C VAL A 167 6.14 -18.96 -0.48
N THR A 168 5.41 -19.84 0.20
CA THR A 168 5.40 -21.27 -0.08
C THR A 168 3.99 -21.79 -0.39
N SER A 169 3.92 -22.92 -1.08
CA SER A 169 2.71 -23.75 -1.21
C SER A 169 3.08 -25.19 -0.86
N GLY A 170 2.64 -25.67 0.30
CA GLY A 170 3.15 -26.93 0.86
C GLY A 170 4.65 -26.81 1.16
N SER A 171 5.46 -27.72 0.60
CA SER A 171 6.93 -27.67 0.70
C SER A 171 7.61 -26.90 -0.44
N ASP A 172 6.85 -26.41 -1.43
CA ASP A 172 7.39 -25.73 -2.59
C ASP A 172 7.60 -24.24 -2.30
N VAL A 173 8.82 -23.73 -2.54
CA VAL A 173 9.12 -22.30 -2.45
C VAL A 173 8.73 -21.65 -3.77
N ILE A 174 7.73 -20.79 -3.69
CA ILE A 174 7.12 -20.12 -4.84
C ILE A 174 7.86 -18.83 -5.10
N PHE A 175 8.13 -18.07 -4.04
CA PHE A 175 8.84 -16.81 -4.09
C PHE A 175 9.74 -16.70 -2.86
N ASP A 176 10.98 -16.29 -3.08
CA ASP A 176 11.89 -15.79 -2.06
C ASP A 176 12.47 -14.48 -2.60
N SER A 177 12.37 -13.41 -1.82
CA SER A 177 12.86 -12.08 -2.24
C SER A 177 14.36 -12.04 -2.50
N ARG A 178 15.14 -12.93 -1.88
CA ARG A 178 16.61 -12.98 -2.04
C ARG A 178 17.04 -13.58 -3.37
N HIS A 179 16.19 -14.40 -3.99
CA HIS A 179 16.50 -15.01 -5.28
C HIS A 179 16.73 -13.98 -6.40
N CYS A 180 16.07 -12.83 -6.30
CA CYS A 180 16.07 -11.75 -7.28
C CYS A 180 16.40 -10.38 -6.67
N ALA A 181 16.99 -10.35 -5.49
CA ALA A 181 17.36 -9.09 -4.84
C ALA A 181 18.45 -8.38 -5.65
N ALA A 182 18.25 -7.10 -5.92
CA ALA A 182 19.35 -6.21 -6.26
C ALA A 182 20.20 -5.93 -5.00
N GLU A 183 21.29 -5.17 -5.16
CA GLU A 183 22.01 -4.61 -4.02
C GLU A 183 21.03 -3.90 -3.09
N GLY A 184 21.00 -4.34 -1.83
CA GLY A 184 20.09 -3.80 -0.83
C GLY A 184 20.71 -2.62 -0.09
N GLU A 185 19.89 -1.99 0.75
CA GLU A 185 20.27 -0.86 1.58
C GLU A 185 19.88 -1.12 3.02
N ASP A 186 20.70 -0.60 3.94
CA ASP A 186 20.37 -0.60 5.37
C ASP A 186 19.48 0.59 5.70
N ARG A 187 18.51 0.39 6.59
CA ARG A 187 17.66 1.45 7.12
C ARG A 187 17.43 1.24 8.61
N ASN A 188 18.26 1.87 9.43
CA ASN A 188 18.13 1.77 10.87
C ASN A 188 17.01 2.68 11.38
N VAL A 189 16.02 2.08 12.03
CA VAL A 189 14.87 2.74 12.66
C VAL A 189 14.95 2.51 14.17
N THR A 190 14.66 3.54 14.97
CA THR A 190 14.49 3.37 16.42
C THR A 190 13.01 3.17 16.72
N LEU A 191 12.67 2.05 17.35
CA LEU A 191 11.34 1.71 17.83
C LEU A 191 11.23 2.00 19.31
N GLU A 192 10.33 2.90 19.68
CA GLU A 192 9.92 3.09 21.08
C GLU A 192 9.16 1.84 21.59
N PRO A 193 9.05 1.63 22.91
CA PRO A 193 8.27 0.54 23.49
C PRO A 193 6.83 0.46 22.93
N GLY A 194 6.43 -0.72 22.48
CA GLY A 194 5.12 -0.99 21.88
C GLY A 194 4.89 -0.33 20.51
N LYS A 195 5.93 0.22 19.86
CA LYS A 195 5.83 0.75 18.50
C LYS A 195 6.17 -0.30 17.46
N THR A 196 5.52 -0.13 16.31
CA THR A 196 5.67 -0.97 15.14
C THR A 196 6.28 -0.18 13.98
N GLU A 197 7.05 -0.89 13.17
CA GLU A 197 7.43 -0.48 11.82
C GLU A 197 6.91 -1.53 10.84
N GLU A 198 6.40 -1.10 9.69
CA GLU A 198 5.92 -2.00 8.65
C GLU A 198 6.74 -1.85 7.38
N ALA A 199 7.08 -2.99 6.78
CA ALA A 199 7.59 -3.06 5.43
C ALA A 199 6.60 -3.83 4.54
N ARG A 200 6.39 -3.32 3.33
CA ARG A 200 5.37 -3.83 2.40
C ARG A 200 6.01 -4.11 1.05
N LEU A 201 5.75 -5.30 0.52
CA LEU A 201 6.24 -5.75 -0.77
C LEU A 201 5.07 -6.20 -1.63
N ALA A 202 4.84 -5.53 -2.75
CA ALA A 202 3.89 -5.99 -3.76
C ALA A 202 4.54 -7.13 -4.56
N TRP A 203 3.97 -8.34 -4.48
CA TRP A 203 4.45 -9.49 -5.22
C TRP A 203 3.63 -9.70 -6.49
N ASN A 204 4.28 -9.61 -7.64
CA ASN A 204 3.71 -9.77 -8.97
C ASN A 204 3.21 -11.19 -9.32
N ARG A 205 3.14 -12.09 -8.33
CA ARG A 205 2.78 -13.52 -8.48
C ARG A 205 3.72 -14.29 -9.40
N ILE A 206 4.92 -13.79 -9.69
CA ILE A 206 5.94 -14.53 -10.47
C ILE A 206 6.82 -15.31 -9.52
N ARG A 207 7.08 -16.57 -9.87
CA ARG A 207 7.98 -17.42 -9.09
C ARG A 207 9.41 -16.89 -9.13
N THR A 208 10.20 -17.22 -8.12
CA THR A 208 11.65 -16.93 -8.15
C THR A 208 12.46 -18.19 -7.91
N ALA A 209 13.67 -18.20 -8.46
CA ALA A 209 14.69 -19.21 -8.23
C ALA A 209 16.04 -18.51 -8.09
N GLU A 210 16.99 -19.15 -7.40
CA GLU A 210 18.34 -18.60 -7.22
C GLU A 210 18.98 -18.19 -8.55
N GLY A 211 19.67 -17.05 -8.54
CA GLY A 211 20.27 -16.47 -9.75
C GLY A 211 19.28 -15.72 -10.66
N CYS A 212 18.03 -15.56 -10.22
CA CYS A 212 16.98 -14.81 -10.90
C CYS A 212 16.87 -15.08 -12.41
N PRO A 213 16.63 -16.33 -12.84
CA PRO A 213 16.42 -16.62 -14.24
C PRO A 213 15.20 -15.86 -14.79
N ALA A 214 15.27 -15.46 -16.06
CA ALA A 214 14.14 -14.84 -16.76
C ALA A 214 12.96 -15.82 -16.90
N ASP A 215 11.79 -15.28 -17.26
CA ASP A 215 10.59 -16.04 -17.68
C ASP A 215 10.11 -17.10 -16.67
N GLN A 216 10.21 -16.80 -15.38
CA GLN A 216 9.67 -17.67 -14.34
C GLN A 216 8.14 -17.79 -14.44
N ALA A 217 7.63 -18.97 -14.11
CA ALA A 217 6.21 -19.23 -14.18
C ALA A 217 5.41 -18.36 -13.19
N LYS A 218 4.16 -18.04 -13.54
CA LYS A 218 3.21 -17.41 -12.63
C LYS A 218 2.74 -18.41 -11.57
N ALA A 219 2.59 -17.96 -10.33
CA ALA A 219 1.96 -18.70 -9.25
C ALA A 219 0.50 -19.03 -9.61
N MET A 220 0.12 -20.27 -9.38
CA MET A 220 -1.21 -20.81 -9.71
C MET A 220 -2.26 -20.39 -8.67
N ALA A 221 -3.54 -20.68 -8.94
CA ALA A 221 -4.55 -20.60 -7.89
C ALA A 221 -4.26 -21.63 -6.79
N GLY A 222 -4.50 -21.28 -5.52
CA GLY A 222 -4.23 -22.16 -4.38
C GLY A 222 -3.99 -21.44 -3.06
N TYR A 223 -3.62 -22.23 -2.06
CA TYR A 223 -3.25 -21.76 -0.73
C TYR A 223 -1.75 -21.52 -0.64
N TYR A 224 -1.38 -20.38 -0.06
CA TYR A 224 0.00 -19.96 0.11
C TYR A 224 0.26 -19.58 1.55
N ASN A 225 1.50 -19.74 1.99
CA ASN A 225 1.97 -19.29 3.29
C ASN A 225 3.10 -18.29 3.10
N LEU A 226 2.96 -17.12 3.72
CA LEU A 226 4.00 -16.10 3.81
C LEU A 226 4.76 -16.26 5.13
N THR A 227 6.08 -16.31 5.06
CA THR A 227 6.98 -16.09 6.19
C THR A 227 7.84 -14.87 5.90
N VAL A 228 8.10 -14.05 6.91
CA VAL A 228 8.99 -12.90 6.81
C VAL A 228 10.17 -13.08 7.75
N GLY A 229 11.33 -12.57 7.37
CA GLY A 229 12.56 -12.68 8.15
C GLY A 229 13.35 -11.39 8.21
N LEU A 230 14.08 -11.21 9.31
CA LEU A 230 14.98 -10.09 9.53
C LEU A 230 16.29 -10.61 10.11
N GLY A 231 17.36 -10.62 9.30
CA GLY A 231 18.61 -11.29 9.65
C GLY A 231 18.37 -12.78 9.92
N GLU A 232 18.68 -13.24 11.14
CA GLU A 232 18.48 -14.63 11.56
C GLU A 232 17.08 -14.90 12.14
N GLN A 233 16.29 -13.85 12.42
CA GLN A 233 14.94 -13.99 12.97
C GLN A 233 13.91 -14.27 11.86
N SER A 234 12.92 -15.10 12.15
CA SER A 234 11.79 -15.39 11.26
C SER A 234 10.46 -15.36 12.01
N SER A 235 9.40 -15.01 11.29
CA SER A 235 8.03 -15.01 11.83
C SER A 235 7.40 -16.40 11.80
N SER A 236 6.25 -16.54 12.46
CA SER A 236 5.27 -17.56 12.08
C SER A 236 4.71 -17.30 10.67
N SER A 237 4.10 -18.31 10.07
CA SER A 237 3.53 -18.20 8.72
C SER A 237 2.13 -17.59 8.72
N ALA A 238 1.83 -16.72 7.74
CA ALA A 238 0.49 -16.22 7.45
C ALA A 238 -0.07 -16.81 6.16
N THR A 239 -1.28 -17.39 6.23
CA THR A 239 -1.92 -18.03 5.07
C THR A 239 -2.76 -17.04 4.26
N PHE A 240 -2.69 -17.12 2.94
CA PHE A 240 -3.55 -16.40 2.01
C PHE A 240 -3.88 -17.24 0.77
N VAL A 241 -4.85 -16.80 -0.03
CA VAL A 241 -5.35 -17.53 -1.20
C VAL A 241 -5.19 -16.72 -2.47
N LEU A 242 -4.74 -17.39 -3.53
CA LEU A 242 -4.82 -16.87 -4.89
C LEU A 242 -5.93 -17.61 -5.64
N GLU A 243 -6.80 -16.86 -6.30
CA GLU A 243 -7.83 -17.39 -7.22
C GLU A 243 -7.36 -17.35 -8.69
#